data_AF-A0A7Y5SS14-F1
#
_entry.id   AF-A0A7Y5SS14-F1
#
_cell.length_a   1.000
_cell.length_b   1.000
_cell.length_c   1.000
_cell.angle_alpha   90.00
_cell.angle_beta   90.00
_cell.angle_gamma   90.00
#
_symmetry.space_group_name_H-M   'P 1'
#
loop_
_entity.id
_entity.type
_entity.pdbx_description
1 polymer ?
#
loop_
_entity_poly.entity_id
_entity_poly.type
_entity_poly.pdbx_seq_one_letter_code
_entity_poly.pdbx_strand_id
1 'polypeptide(L)'
;RRRMFGINSYSSLNDVKDGTANSVMLAETTRLVYNGNGTAWGHRGWVQTGHDLAQDHGQARGINDWMYGFDPATKKVGRLGNWGTTGSLHPGGAHFALGDASVRFISQTTEFSILTRLAYITDGQPIGSF
;
A
#
# COMPACT_ATOMS: atom_id res chain seq x y z
N ARG A 1 15.05 -4.11 1.22
CA ARG A 1 14.11 -3.56 2.23
C ARG A 1 12.86 -4.44 2.23
N ARG A 2 12.32 -4.79 3.41
CA ARG A 2 11.32 -5.86 3.57
C ARG A 2 9.96 -5.27 3.96
N ARG A 3 8.87 -5.79 3.36
CA ARG A 3 7.48 -5.53 3.76
C ARG A 3 6.99 -6.65 4.67
N MET A 4 5.97 -6.39 5.49
CA MET A 4 5.43 -7.40 6.40
C MET A 4 4.94 -8.64 5.63
N PHE A 5 4.14 -8.45 4.59
CA PHE A 5 3.71 -9.52 3.68
C PHE A 5 4.31 -9.32 2.28
N GLY A 6 5.63 -9.41 2.19
CA GLY A 6 6.36 -9.19 0.94
C GLY A 6 6.35 -10.35 -0.06
N ILE A 7 6.59 -10.04 -1.33
CA ILE A 7 6.78 -11.01 -2.42
C ILE A 7 7.92 -11.97 -2.10
N ASN A 8 7.68 -13.27 -2.25
CA ASN A 8 8.68 -14.32 -2.03
C ASN A 8 9.44 -14.12 -0.71
N SER A 9 8.70 -13.71 0.32
CA SER A 9 9.25 -13.34 1.60
C SER A 9 8.47 -14.00 2.72
N TYR A 10 9.10 -14.02 3.89
CA TYR A 10 8.52 -14.42 5.15
C TYR A 10 8.92 -13.39 6.20
N SER A 11 8.05 -13.19 7.18
CA SER A 11 8.33 -12.35 8.32
C SER A 11 7.66 -12.93 9.56
N SER A 12 8.26 -12.67 10.71
CA SER A 12 7.68 -12.83 12.03
C SER A 12 7.53 -11.45 12.67
N LEU A 13 6.77 -11.34 13.76
CA LEU A 13 6.71 -10.08 14.52
C LEU A 13 8.11 -9.62 14.98
N ASN A 14 9.03 -10.55 15.25
CA ASN A 14 10.41 -10.22 15.60
C ASN A 14 11.18 -9.52 14.47
N ASP A 15 10.77 -9.66 13.21
CA ASP A 15 11.39 -9.00 12.06
C ASP A 15 10.93 -7.53 11.89
N VAL A 16 9.90 -7.09 12.62
CA VAL A 16 9.34 -5.73 12.54
C VAL A 16 10.12 -4.78 13.44
N LYS A 17 11.35 -4.46 13.03
CA LYS A 17 12.32 -3.64 13.77
C LYS A 17 11.99 -2.14 13.78
N ASP A 18 11.27 -1.64 12.77
CA ASP A 18 10.83 -0.24 12.74
C ASP A 18 9.61 0.03 13.64
N GLY A 19 9.10 -1.02 14.30
CA GLY A 19 8.01 -0.95 15.26
C GLY A 19 6.68 -1.36 14.64
N THR A 20 5.92 -2.19 15.37
CA THR A 20 4.61 -2.69 14.93
C THR A 20 3.58 -1.58 14.74
N ALA A 21 3.70 -0.49 15.50
CA ALA A 21 2.88 0.72 15.37
C ALA A 21 3.30 1.64 14.20
N ASN A 22 4.36 1.31 13.47
CA ASN A 22 4.92 2.15 12.38
C ASN A 22 5.08 1.40 11.06
N SER A 23 4.63 0.14 11.01
CA SER A 23 4.70 -0.68 9.81
C SER A 23 3.32 -1.13 9.39
N VAL A 24 2.95 -0.87 8.13
CA VAL A 24 1.67 -1.27 7.56
C VAL A 24 1.60 -2.79 7.39
N MET A 25 0.49 -3.35 7.85
CA MET A 25 0.16 -4.77 7.76
C MET A 25 -0.94 -5.01 6.73
N LEU A 26 -2.04 -4.23 6.80
CA LEU A 26 -3.16 -4.30 5.86
C LEU A 26 -3.50 -2.91 5.33
N ALA A 27 -3.97 -2.87 4.10
CA ALA A 27 -4.37 -1.64 3.41
C ALA A 27 -5.74 -1.83 2.76
N GLU A 28 -6.56 -0.78 2.78
CA GLU A 28 -7.73 -0.69 1.91
C GLU A 28 -7.32 -0.73 0.43
N THR A 29 -8.21 -1.31 -0.38
CA THR A 29 -8.09 -1.34 -1.84
C THR A 29 -9.45 -1.18 -2.48
N THR A 30 -9.47 -0.85 -3.78
CA THR A 30 -10.69 -0.95 -4.59
C THR A 30 -10.73 -2.28 -5.32
N ARG A 31 -11.94 -2.80 -5.57
CA ARG A 31 -12.12 -4.04 -6.33
C ARG A 31 -11.54 -3.98 -7.75
N LEU A 32 -11.63 -2.80 -8.38
CA LEU A 32 -11.27 -2.60 -9.79
C LEU A 32 -9.85 -2.05 -9.90
N VAL A 33 -9.10 -2.59 -10.87
CA VAL A 33 -7.75 -2.14 -11.24
C VAL A 33 -7.68 -2.00 -12.76
N TYR A 34 -6.82 -1.12 -13.29
CA TYR A 34 -6.68 -0.92 -14.73
C TYR A 34 -6.02 -2.12 -15.43
N ASN A 35 -4.95 -2.66 -14.83
CA ASN A 35 -4.16 -3.77 -15.36
C ASN A 35 -4.22 -4.97 -14.40
N GLY A 36 -4.48 -6.16 -14.93
CA GLY A 36 -4.59 -7.38 -14.10
C GLY A 36 -5.91 -7.47 -13.34
N ASN A 37 -5.89 -8.13 -12.18
CA ASN A 37 -7.09 -8.38 -11.37
C ASN A 37 -6.91 -7.84 -9.97
N GLY A 38 -7.90 -7.09 -9.47
CA GLY A 38 -7.90 -6.62 -8.09
C GLY A 38 -7.84 -7.80 -7.13
N THR A 39 -7.01 -7.70 -6.10
CA THR A 39 -6.90 -8.77 -5.11
C THR A 39 -8.15 -8.77 -4.24
N ALA A 40 -8.82 -9.92 -4.17
CA ALA A 40 -9.88 -10.14 -3.19
C ALA A 40 -9.23 -10.68 -1.92
N TRP A 41 -9.75 -10.28 -0.75
CA TRP A 41 -9.24 -10.79 0.53
C TRP A 41 -9.24 -12.32 0.53
N GLY A 42 -8.10 -12.91 0.88
CA GLY A 42 -7.96 -14.37 0.98
C GLY A 42 -7.88 -15.13 -0.36
N HIS A 43 -7.75 -14.45 -1.50
CA HIS A 43 -7.53 -15.10 -2.80
C HIS A 43 -6.13 -14.76 -3.37
N ARG A 44 -5.44 -15.77 -3.90
CA ARG A 44 -4.17 -15.60 -4.62
C ARG A 44 -4.27 -16.17 -6.03
N GLY A 45 -4.06 -15.31 -7.02
CA GLY A 45 -3.94 -15.64 -8.43
C GLY A 45 -2.57 -15.26 -9.01
N TRP A 46 -2.42 -15.41 -10.33
CA TRP A 46 -1.21 -15.01 -11.05
C TRP A 46 -0.91 -13.51 -10.82
N VAL A 47 0.31 -13.21 -10.36
CA VAL A 47 0.82 -11.84 -10.06
C VAL A 47 0.06 -11.11 -8.94
N GLN A 48 -0.73 -11.82 -8.12
CA GLN A 48 -1.36 -11.23 -6.93
C GLN A 48 -0.42 -11.28 -5.73
N THR A 49 0.39 -10.23 -5.58
CA THR A 49 1.42 -10.14 -4.54
C THR A 49 1.04 -9.29 -3.32
N GLY A 50 -0.23 -8.87 -3.21
CA GLY A 50 -0.69 -7.92 -2.22
C GLY A 50 -0.58 -6.48 -2.72
N HIS A 51 -0.93 -5.52 -1.84
CA HIS A 51 -0.86 -4.10 -2.14
C HIS A 51 0.27 -3.44 -1.35
N ASP A 52 0.87 -2.41 -1.95
CA ASP A 52 1.91 -1.59 -1.35
C ASP A 52 1.54 -0.11 -1.51
N LEU A 53 1.43 0.61 -0.39
CA LEU A 53 1.20 2.06 -0.36
C LEU A 53 2.36 2.87 -0.93
N ALA A 54 3.53 2.24 -1.06
CA ALA A 54 4.72 2.76 -1.71
C ALA A 54 5.12 1.89 -2.92
N GLN A 55 4.14 1.30 -3.61
CA GLN A 55 4.39 0.49 -4.81
C GLN A 55 5.21 1.28 -5.83
N ASP A 56 6.36 0.73 -6.21
CA ASP A 56 7.31 1.33 -7.15
C ASP A 56 7.71 0.36 -8.27
N HIS A 57 6.74 -0.12 -9.02
CA HIS A 57 6.99 -0.84 -10.28
C HIS A 57 7.20 0.14 -11.44
N GLY A 58 8.13 1.11 -11.26
CA GLY A 58 8.38 2.19 -12.22
C GLY A 58 7.27 3.25 -12.27
N GLN A 59 6.43 3.27 -11.25
CA GLN A 59 5.25 4.11 -11.15
C GLN A 59 4.98 4.45 -9.67
N ALA A 60 5.84 5.27 -9.06
CA ALA A 60 5.62 5.76 -7.69
C ALA A 60 4.31 6.58 -7.65
N ARG A 61 3.30 6.08 -6.93
CA ARG A 61 1.90 6.52 -7.10
C ARG A 61 1.17 6.96 -5.85
N GLY A 62 1.80 6.76 -4.69
CA GLY A 62 1.11 6.92 -3.42
C GLY A 62 -0.18 6.10 -3.37
N ILE A 63 -1.18 6.64 -2.66
CA ILE A 63 -2.49 6.00 -2.49
C ILE A 63 -3.54 6.73 -3.32
N ASN A 64 -4.64 6.05 -3.66
CA ASN A 64 -5.71 6.63 -4.49
C ASN A 64 -5.23 7.12 -5.87
N ASP A 65 -4.24 6.44 -6.47
CA ASP A 65 -3.89 6.69 -7.86
C ASP A 65 -4.90 6.03 -8.80
N TRP A 66 -5.63 6.85 -9.53
CA TRP A 66 -6.68 6.45 -10.46
C TRP A 66 -6.21 6.35 -11.91
N MET A 67 -4.93 6.60 -12.20
CA MET A 67 -4.37 6.72 -13.54
C MET A 67 -3.38 5.59 -13.87
N TYR A 68 -3.52 4.97 -15.03
CA TYR A 68 -2.50 4.06 -15.57
C TYR A 68 -1.42 4.85 -16.34
N GLY A 69 -0.15 4.48 -16.20
CA GLY A 69 0.97 5.15 -16.86
C GLY A 69 1.18 6.65 -16.61
N PHE A 70 0.54 7.26 -15.61
CA PHE A 70 0.42 8.73 -15.48
C PHE A 70 -0.33 9.40 -16.65
N ASP A 71 -1.09 8.63 -17.44
CA ASP A 71 -1.88 9.13 -18.55
C ASP A 71 -3.26 9.63 -18.04
N PRO A 72 -3.55 10.94 -18.09
CA PRO A 72 -4.82 11.49 -17.61
C PRO A 72 -6.04 10.91 -18.31
N ALA A 73 -5.91 10.44 -19.56
CA ALA A 73 -7.00 9.85 -20.31
C ALA A 73 -7.50 8.53 -19.70
N THR A 74 -6.66 7.85 -18.91
CA THR A 74 -7.00 6.58 -18.27
C THR A 74 -7.71 6.74 -16.92
N LYS A 75 -7.76 7.97 -16.39
CA LYS A 75 -8.24 8.30 -15.04
C LYS A 75 -9.68 7.81 -14.84
N LYS A 76 -9.88 6.94 -13.84
CA LYS A 76 -11.23 6.53 -13.41
C LYS A 76 -11.27 6.33 -11.90
N VAL A 77 -11.95 7.22 -11.19
CA VAL A 77 -12.11 7.14 -9.73
C VAL A 77 -12.77 5.80 -9.35
N GLY A 78 -12.23 5.14 -8.32
CA GLY A 78 -12.69 3.82 -7.89
C GLY A 78 -12.11 2.65 -8.70
N ARG A 79 -11.28 2.92 -9.71
CA ARG A 79 -10.46 1.93 -10.40
C ARG A 79 -8.99 2.33 -10.27
N LEU A 80 -8.26 1.60 -9.44
CA LEU A 80 -6.83 1.85 -9.22
C LEU A 80 -6.04 1.73 -10.53
N GLY A 81 -5.08 2.63 -10.69
CA GLY A 81 -4.21 2.68 -11.84
C GLY A 81 -3.29 1.47 -11.95
N ASN A 82 -2.99 0.76 -10.86
CA ASN A 82 -2.16 -0.45 -10.87
C ASN A 82 -2.76 -1.55 -9.99
N TRP A 83 -2.46 -2.82 -10.26
CA TRP A 83 -2.97 -3.96 -9.49
C TRP A 83 -2.51 -4.02 -8.03
N GLY A 84 -1.34 -3.46 -7.70
CA GLY A 84 -0.77 -3.51 -6.35
C GLY A 84 -0.73 -2.16 -5.63
N THR A 85 -1.26 -1.10 -6.23
CA THR A 85 -1.47 0.16 -5.48
C THR A 85 -2.59 0.00 -4.46
N THR A 86 -2.55 0.81 -3.41
CA THR A 86 -3.62 0.87 -2.40
C THR A 86 -4.59 2.02 -2.69
N GLY A 87 -5.83 1.90 -2.22
CA GLY A 87 -6.76 3.01 -2.29
C GLY A 87 -8.15 2.72 -1.76
N SER A 88 -8.93 3.78 -1.64
CA SER A 88 -10.25 3.80 -1.03
C SER A 88 -11.12 4.87 -1.66
N LEU A 89 -12.43 4.74 -1.48
CA LEU A 89 -13.40 5.76 -1.84
C LEU A 89 -13.71 6.71 -0.68
N HIS A 90 -13.06 6.53 0.48
CA HIS A 90 -13.14 7.51 1.55
C HIS A 90 -12.56 8.86 1.09
N PRO A 91 -13.21 10.00 1.44
CA PRO A 91 -12.70 11.31 1.05
C PRO A 91 -11.29 11.56 1.58
N GLY A 92 -10.35 11.84 0.69
CA GLY A 92 -9.02 12.35 1.04
C GLY A 92 -7.99 11.30 1.45
N GLY A 93 -8.29 10.00 1.45
CA GLY A 93 -7.33 9.00 1.91
C GLY A 93 -7.90 7.59 1.98
N ALA A 94 -7.25 6.75 2.80
CA ALA A 94 -7.63 5.36 3.03
C ALA A 94 -7.23 4.91 4.44
N HIS A 95 -7.89 3.88 4.97
CA HIS A 95 -7.49 3.25 6.22
C HIS A 95 -6.43 2.16 6.01
N PHE A 96 -5.51 2.10 6.97
CA PHE A 96 -4.44 1.11 7.04
C PHE A 96 -4.39 0.53 8.44
N ALA A 97 -4.31 -0.80 8.54
CA ALA A 97 -4.01 -1.46 9.81
C ALA A 97 -2.50 -1.72 9.90
N LEU A 98 -1.93 -1.40 11.06
CA LEU A 98 -0.52 -1.56 11.36
C LEU A 98 -0.25 -2.93 12.01
N GLY A 99 1.02 -3.26 12.21
CA GLY A 99 1.43 -4.52 12.85
C GLY A 99 0.94 -4.72 14.28
N ASP A 100 0.59 -3.64 14.99
CA ASP A 100 -0.01 -3.66 16.33
C ASP A 100 -1.55 -3.69 16.30
N ALA A 101 -2.13 -3.89 15.12
CA ALA A 101 -3.57 -3.85 14.84
C ALA A 101 -4.26 -2.49 15.07
N SER A 102 -3.51 -1.41 15.34
CA SER A 102 -4.07 -0.07 15.27
C SER A 102 -4.42 0.30 13.83
N VAL A 103 -5.48 1.08 13.66
CA VAL A 103 -5.93 1.58 12.35
C VAL A 103 -5.65 3.06 12.25
N ARG A 104 -5.03 3.49 11.16
CA ARG A 104 -4.78 4.90 10.85
C ARG A 104 -5.38 5.27 9.51
N PHE A 105 -5.99 6.45 9.45
CA PHE A 105 -6.36 7.07 8.19
C PHE A 105 -5.15 7.83 7.64
N ILE A 106 -4.70 7.49 6.44
CA ILE A 106 -3.55 8.13 5.78
C ILE A 106 -4.08 8.98 4.63
N SER A 107 -3.63 10.24 4.57
CA SER A 107 -4.02 11.17 3.51
C SER A 107 -3.43 10.75 2.16
N GLN A 108 -4.19 10.95 1.08
CA GLN A 108 -3.69 10.78 -0.27
C GLN A 108 -2.62 11.80 -0.67
N THR A 109 -2.48 12.88 0.11
CA THR A 109 -1.44 13.88 -0.07
C THR A 109 -0.20 13.61 0.80
N THR A 110 -0.18 12.50 1.55
CA THR A 110 0.99 12.12 2.33
C THR A 110 2.18 11.90 1.39
N GLU A 111 3.31 12.51 1.74
CA GLU A 111 4.55 12.41 0.98
C GLU A 111 4.94 10.96 0.70
N PHE A 112 5.35 10.66 -0.52
CA PHE A 112 5.68 9.29 -0.94
C PHE A 112 6.81 8.69 -0.09
N SER A 113 7.72 9.52 0.42
CA SER A 113 8.79 9.09 1.33
C SER A 113 8.27 8.60 2.69
N ILE A 114 7.18 9.20 3.21
CA ILE A 114 6.49 8.75 4.42
C ILE A 114 5.83 7.40 4.14
N LEU A 115 5.09 7.28 3.02
CA LEU A 115 4.47 6.01 2.63
C LEU A 115 5.52 4.89 2.49
N THR A 116 6.69 5.21 1.94
CA THR A 116 7.80 4.28 1.77
C THR A 116 8.33 3.78 3.11
N ARG A 117 8.50 4.66 4.09
CA ARG A 117 8.95 4.30 5.44
C ARG A 117 7.92 3.43 6.17
N LEU A 118 6.63 3.71 6.00
CA LEU A 118 5.54 2.88 6.55
C LEU A 118 5.42 1.50 5.89
N ALA A 119 5.82 1.38 4.62
CA ALA A 119 5.79 0.12 3.87
C ALA A 119 6.89 -0.86 4.32
N TYR A 120 7.98 -0.34 4.91
CA TYR A 120 9.10 -1.14 5.37
C TYR A 120 8.99 -1.48 6.86
N ILE A 121 9.56 -2.64 7.20
CA ILE A 121 9.53 -3.17 8.57
C ILE A 121 10.91 -3.17 9.25
N THR A 122 11.98 -2.88 8.52
CA THR A 122 13.35 -2.98 9.02
C THR A 122 14.34 -2.09 8.23
N ASP A 123 13.90 -0.94 7.72
CA ASP A 123 14.79 0.01 7.05
C ASP A 123 15.47 1.00 8.01
N GLY A 124 15.13 0.97 9.31
CA GLY A 124 15.72 1.81 10.35
C GLY A 124 15.25 3.27 10.27
N GLN A 125 14.13 3.55 9.60
CA GLN A 125 13.57 4.89 9.45
C GLN A 125 12.13 4.98 9.99
N PRO A 126 11.89 4.61 11.27
CA PRO A 126 10.57 4.68 11.86
C PRO A 126 10.05 6.12 11.88
N ILE A 127 8.74 6.26 11.69
CA ILE A 127 8.07 7.56 11.74
C ILE A 127 7.50 7.77 13.14
N GLY A 128 7.63 8.98 13.69
CA GLY A 128 7.02 9.34 14.97
C GLY A 128 5.51 9.58 14.82
N SER A 129 5.16 10.83 14.52
CA SER A 129 3.79 11.26 14.21
C SER A 129 3.76 11.91 12.82
N PHE A 130 2.72 11.64 12.04
CA PHE A 130 2.48 12.23 10.72
C PHE A 130 0.98 12.35 10.45
#